data_AF-A0A6B2TD39-F1
#
_entry.id   AF-A0A6B2TD39-F1
#
_cell.length_a   1.000
_cell.length_b   1.000
_cell.length_c   1.000
_cell.angle_alpha   90.00
_cell.angle_beta   90.00
_cell.angle_gamma   90.00
#
_symmetry.space_group_name_H-M   'P 1'
#
loop_
_entity.id
_entity.type
_entity.pdbx_description
1 polymer ?
#
loop_
_entity_poly.entity_id
_entity_poly.type
_entity_poly.pdbx_seq_one_letter_code
_entity_poly.pdbx_strand_id
1 'polypeptide(L)'
;PAGAEARGRTPHGPEAALPLLDPLAQLESLKRDPALKYSNDGREMIRWLEARIIRKSDPGLVLQAPAHQARKIAALARACAAQWNCIATRMELLCDDCSTASN
;
A
#
# COMPACT_ATOMS: atom_id res chain seq x y z
N PRO A 1 12.99 -40.22 -29.18
CA PRO A 1 13.53 -39.12 -28.36
C PRO A 1 12.61 -37.88 -28.42
N ALA A 2 11.65 -37.83 -27.48
CA ALA A 2 10.66 -36.76 -27.38
C ALA A 2 11.23 -35.62 -26.53
N GLY A 3 11.29 -34.43 -27.12
CA GLY A 3 11.64 -33.20 -26.44
C GLY A 3 10.44 -32.50 -25.82
N ALA A 4 10.76 -31.36 -25.22
CA ALA A 4 9.89 -30.29 -24.75
C ALA A 4 9.21 -30.52 -23.39
N GLU A 5 9.96 -30.14 -22.36
CA GLU A 5 9.47 -29.76 -21.04
C GLU A 5 8.36 -28.71 -21.13
N ALA A 6 7.11 -29.14 -21.03
CA ALA A 6 6.00 -28.26 -20.74
C ALA A 6 6.06 -27.88 -19.25
N ARG A 7 6.83 -26.84 -18.93
CA ARG A 7 6.77 -26.19 -17.62
C ARG A 7 5.37 -25.61 -17.42
N GLY A 8 4.55 -26.37 -16.70
CA GLY A 8 3.24 -25.95 -16.21
C GLY A 8 3.35 -24.65 -15.45
N ARG A 9 2.98 -23.57 -16.13
CA ARG A 9 2.62 -22.30 -15.54
C ARG A 9 1.16 -22.40 -15.13
N THR A 10 0.89 -22.53 -13.84
CA THR A 10 -0.34 -22.08 -13.16
C THR A 10 -0.18 -22.27 -11.65
N PRO A 11 -0.98 -21.61 -10.81
CA PRO A 11 -1.59 -20.28 -10.93
C PRO A 11 -1.06 -19.37 -9.82
N HIS A 12 -1.05 -18.07 -10.05
CA HIS A 12 -0.90 -17.09 -8.98
C HIS A 12 -2.01 -17.38 -7.94
N GLY A 13 -1.60 -17.89 -6.78
CA GLY A 13 -2.48 -18.15 -5.63
C GLY A 13 -3.22 -16.87 -5.24
N PRO A 14 -4.35 -17.03 -4.51
CA PRO A 14 -5.41 -16.04 -4.41
C PRO A 14 -4.78 -14.69 -4.16
N GLU A 15 -4.91 -13.83 -5.15
CA GLU A 15 -4.69 -12.40 -5.03
C GLU A 15 -5.48 -12.01 -3.79
N ALA A 16 -4.74 -11.90 -2.68
CA ALA A 16 -5.32 -11.70 -1.37
C ALA A 16 -6.28 -10.55 -1.58
N ALA A 17 -7.55 -10.79 -1.28
CA ALA A 17 -8.57 -9.77 -1.26
C ALA A 17 -8.10 -8.72 -0.24
N LEU A 18 -7.23 -7.83 -0.71
CA LEU A 18 -6.85 -6.63 0.00
C LEU A 18 -8.17 -5.92 0.24
N PRO A 19 -8.39 -5.40 1.44
CA PRO A 19 -9.68 -4.87 1.83
C PRO A 19 -10.17 -3.91 0.74
N LEU A 20 -11.48 -3.90 0.49
CA LEU A 20 -12.22 -3.01 -0.43
C LEU A 20 -12.07 -1.50 -0.08
N LEU A 21 -11.04 -1.14 0.68
CA LEU A 21 -10.68 0.22 1.03
C LEU A 21 -9.89 0.81 -0.13
N ASP A 22 -10.58 1.57 -0.97
CA ASP A 22 -9.94 2.35 -2.02
C ASP A 22 -9.03 3.42 -1.37
N PRO A 23 -7.70 3.32 -1.49
CA PRO A 23 -6.77 4.27 -0.87
C PRO A 23 -7.01 5.70 -1.35
N LEU A 24 -7.50 5.87 -2.59
CA LEU A 24 -7.82 7.19 -3.13
C LEU A 24 -9.09 7.76 -2.51
N ALA A 25 -10.11 6.93 -2.29
CA ALA A 25 -11.32 7.38 -1.60
C ALA A 25 -11.03 7.81 -0.15
N GLN A 26 -10.14 7.11 0.55
CA GLN A 26 -9.70 7.50 1.90
C GLN A 26 -8.89 8.79 1.88
N LEU A 27 -7.97 8.95 0.93
CA LEU A 27 -7.19 10.19 0.78
C LEU A 27 -8.08 11.40 0.49
N GLU A 28 -9.08 11.24 -0.39
CA GLU A 28 -10.03 12.31 -0.69
C GLU A 28 -10.92 12.65 0.52
N SER A 29 -11.25 11.66 1.37
CA SER A 29 -11.90 11.92 2.65
C SER A 29 -11.01 12.74 3.59
N LEU A 30 -9.74 12.36 3.75
CA LEU A 30 -8.77 13.10 4.58
C LEU A 30 -8.54 14.54 4.09
N LYS A 31 -8.55 14.75 2.77
CA LYS A 31 -8.44 16.10 2.17
C LYS A 31 -9.63 17.01 2.47
N ARG A 32 -10.80 16.42 2.73
CA ARG A 32 -12.01 17.15 3.11
C ARG A 32 -12.07 17.46 4.60
N ASP A 33 -11.22 16.85 5.41
CA ASP A 33 -11.16 17.11 6.84
C ASP A 33 -10.64 18.55 7.12
N PRO A 34 -11.46 19.40 7.77
CA PRO A 34 -11.05 20.75 8.16
C PRO A 34 -9.79 20.77 9.03
N ALA A 35 -9.64 19.83 9.97
CA ALA A 35 -8.51 19.79 10.89
C ALA A 35 -7.19 19.57 10.15
N LEU A 36 -7.19 18.69 9.14
CA LEU A 36 -6.01 18.43 8.30
C LEU A 36 -5.78 19.55 7.28
N LYS A 37 -6.83 20.16 6.75
CA LYS A 37 -6.74 21.24 5.75
C LYS A 37 -6.19 22.54 6.35
N TYR A 38 -6.63 22.88 7.57
CA TYR A 38 -6.23 24.12 8.24
C TYR A 38 -4.91 23.99 9.02
N SER A 39 -4.47 22.78 9.37
CA SER A 39 -3.15 22.52 9.95
C SER A 39 -2.04 22.50 8.89
N ASN A 40 -0.87 23.07 9.20
CA ASN A 40 0.30 22.94 8.33
C ASN A 40 0.79 21.49 8.27
N ASP A 41 0.86 20.84 9.42
CA ASP A 41 1.29 19.45 9.58
C ASP A 41 0.30 18.49 8.90
N GLY A 42 -1.00 18.82 8.95
CA GLY A 42 -2.05 18.06 8.26
C GLY A 42 -1.93 18.10 6.74
N ARG A 43 -1.62 19.27 6.17
CA ARG A 43 -1.37 19.40 4.73
C ARG A 43 -0.09 18.70 4.30
N GLU A 44 0.97 18.76 5.10
CA GLU A 44 2.21 18.01 4.84
C GLU A 44 1.97 16.51 4.87
N MET A 45 1.18 16.01 5.82
CA MET A 45 0.78 14.60 5.91
C MET A 45 0.01 14.17 4.65
N ILE A 46 -0.98 14.94 4.21
CA ILE A 46 -1.75 14.64 3.00
C ILE A 46 -0.83 14.59 1.76
N ARG A 47 0.06 15.57 1.59
CA ARG A 47 1.01 15.57 0.46
C ARG A 47 1.97 14.39 0.51
N TRP A 48 2.41 14.01 1.71
CA TRP A 48 3.29 12.87 1.93
C TRP A 48 2.61 11.54 1.59
N LEU A 49 1.31 11.40 1.89
CA LEU A 49 0.46 10.27 1.51
C LEU A 49 0.21 10.24 -0.01
N GLU A 50 -0.17 11.37 -0.62
CA GLU A 50 -0.38 11.50 -2.07
C GLU A 50 0.83 11.05 -2.88
N ALA A 51 2.04 11.37 -2.43
CA ALA A 51 3.28 11.01 -3.12
C ALA A 51 3.59 9.50 -3.08
N ARG A 52 3.03 8.75 -2.15
CA ARG A 52 3.38 7.34 -1.92
C ARG A 52 2.24 6.35 -2.15
N ILE A 53 1.00 6.81 -2.31
CA ILE A 53 -0.12 5.96 -2.71
C ILE A 53 0.10 5.51 -4.17
N ILE A 54 0.25 4.20 -4.37
CA ILE A 54 0.29 3.60 -5.70
C ILE A 54 -1.15 3.57 -6.22
N ARG A 55 -1.49 4.56 -7.06
CA ARG A 55 -2.86 4.82 -7.58
C ARG A 55 -3.52 3.64 -8.30
N LYS A 56 -2.70 2.77 -8.86
CA LYS A 56 -3.05 1.46 -9.38
C LYS A 56 -1.72 0.81 -9.67
N SER A 57 -1.44 -0.36 -9.10
CA SER A 57 -0.43 -1.22 -9.70
C SER A 57 -0.94 -1.53 -11.10
N ASP A 58 -0.46 -0.83 -12.13
CA ASP A 58 -0.78 -1.19 -13.50
C ASP A 58 -0.27 -2.63 -13.68
N PRO A 59 -1.17 -3.63 -13.83
CA PRO A 59 -0.73 -5.01 -13.94
C PRO A 59 0.20 -5.20 -15.15
N GLY A 60 0.12 -4.33 -16.16
CA GLY A 60 1.07 -4.29 -17.27
C GLY A 60 2.50 -3.95 -16.84
N LEU A 61 2.68 -3.09 -15.84
CA LEU A 61 3.99 -2.64 -15.37
C LEU A 61 4.71 -3.72 -14.54
N VAL A 62 3.94 -4.51 -13.78
CA VAL A 62 4.46 -5.67 -13.04
C VAL A 62 4.84 -6.82 -13.98
N LEU A 63 4.07 -7.02 -15.06
CA LEU A 63 4.33 -8.04 -16.08
C LEU A 63 5.50 -7.70 -17.01
N GLN A 64 5.83 -6.41 -17.16
CA GLN A 64 7.00 -5.96 -17.95
C GLN A 64 8.31 -5.98 -17.18
N ALA A 65 8.28 -6.22 -15.85
CA ALA A 65 9.51 -6.29 -15.07
C ALA A 65 10.38 -7.50 -15.49
N PRO A 66 11.69 -7.32 -15.72
CA PRO A 66 12.57 -8.43 -16.05
C PRO A 66 12.54 -9.52 -14.96
N ALA A 67 12.36 -10.79 -15.36
CA ALA A 67 12.18 -11.90 -14.41
C ALA A 67 13.29 -12.03 -13.35
N HIS A 68 14.52 -11.65 -13.70
CA HIS A 68 15.65 -11.66 -12.77
C HIS A 68 15.63 -10.51 -11.74
N GLN A 69 14.97 -9.39 -12.07
CA GLN A 69 14.77 -8.24 -11.17
C GLN A 69 13.46 -8.31 -10.39
N ALA A 70 12.48 -9.09 -10.88
CA ALA A 70 11.18 -9.27 -10.25
C ALA A 70 11.30 -9.68 -8.76
N ARG A 71 12.27 -10.55 -8.42
CA ARG A 71 12.52 -10.94 -7.02
C ARG A 71 12.98 -9.76 -6.15
N LYS A 72 13.82 -8.87 -6.67
CA LYS A 72 14.26 -7.66 -5.95
C LYS A 72 13.12 -6.65 -5.80
N ILE A 73 12.34 -6.44 -6.86
CA ILE A 73 11.17 -5.56 -6.84
C ILE A 73 10.13 -6.08 -5.85
N ALA A 74 9.86 -7.39 -5.83
CA ALA A 74 8.97 -8.02 -4.87
C ALA A 74 9.48 -7.85 -3.42
N ALA A 75 10.78 -7.99 -3.19
CA ALA A 75 11.37 -7.75 -1.87
C ALA A 75 11.21 -6.28 -1.42
N LEU A 76 11.44 -5.33 -2.33
CA LEU A 76 11.23 -3.90 -2.07
C LEU A 76 9.77 -3.58 -1.76
N ALA A 77 8.83 -4.09 -2.56
CA ALA A 77 7.41 -3.89 -2.34
C ALA A 77 6.97 -4.41 -0.96
N ARG A 78 7.45 -5.59 -0.56
CA ARG A 78 7.19 -6.16 0.78
C ARG A 78 7.80 -5.31 1.90
N ALA A 79 9.02 -4.80 1.72
CA ALA A 79 9.65 -3.92 2.70
C ALA A 79 8.87 -2.60 2.85
N CYS A 80 8.38 -2.02 1.75
CA CYS A 80 7.49 -0.87 1.80
C CYS A 80 6.20 -1.18 2.55
N ALA A 81 5.56 -2.33 2.27
CA ALA A 81 4.35 -2.75 2.97
C ALA A 81 4.57 -2.90 4.49
N ALA A 82 5.71 -3.48 4.90
CA ALA A 82 6.06 -3.60 6.32
C ALA A 82 6.23 -2.23 7.01
N GLN A 83 6.85 -1.26 6.33
CA GLN A 83 6.96 0.10 6.85
C GLN A 83 5.59 0.77 7.00
N TRP A 84 4.71 0.61 6.01
CA TRP A 84 3.33 1.11 6.09
C TRP A 84 2.54 0.52 7.25
N ASN A 85 2.68 -0.79 7.48
CA ASN A 85 2.05 -1.42 8.64
C ASN A 85 2.56 -0.85 9.97
N CYS A 86 3.85 -0.58 10.09
CA CYS A 86 4.41 0.04 11.30
C CYS A 86 3.84 1.45 11.55
N ILE A 87 3.69 2.25 10.48
CA ILE A 87 3.07 3.57 10.56
C ILE A 87 1.61 3.44 11.01
N ALA A 88 0.85 2.54 10.40
CA ALA A 88 -0.56 2.29 10.76
C ALA A 88 -0.69 1.93 12.25
N THR A 89 0.08 0.96 12.73
CA THR A 89 0.08 0.56 14.15
C THR A 89 0.41 1.73 15.08
N ARG A 90 1.36 2.59 14.70
CA ARG A 90 1.68 3.78 15.51
C ARG A 90 0.53 4.79 15.53
N MET A 91 -0.18 4.96 14.42
CA MET A 91 -1.35 5.85 14.37
C MET A 91 -2.54 5.30 15.15
N GLU A 92 -2.75 3.99 15.13
CA GLU A 92 -3.77 3.30 15.94
C GLU A 92 -3.50 3.50 17.43
N LEU A 93 -2.26 3.31 17.89
CA LEU A 93 -1.87 3.57 19.29
C LEU A 93 -2.12 5.02 19.71
N LEU A 94 -1.82 6.00 18.83
CA LEU A 94 -2.13 7.41 19.10
C LEU A 94 -3.64 7.66 19.27
N CYS A 95 -4.48 6.93 18.53
CA CYS A 95 -5.93 7.04 18.65
C CYS A 95 -6.43 6.46 19.99
N ASP A 96 -5.88 5.31 20.41
CA ASP A 96 -6.24 4.66 21.67
C ASP A 96 -5.84 5.50 22.90
N ASP A 97 -4.67 6.13 22.87
CA ASP A 97 -4.19 7.01 23.96
C ASP A 97 -5.08 8.25 24.13
N CYS A 98 -5.55 8.86 23.04
CA CYS A 98 -6.49 10.00 23.11
C CYS A 98 -7.86 9.58 23.66
N SER A 99 -8.29 8.36 23.35
CA SER A 99 -9.59 7.84 23.78
C SER A 99 -9.58 7.40 25.25
N THR A 100 -8.43 6.95 25.77
CA THR A 100 -8.24 6.59 27.19
C THR A 100 -8.01 7.79 28.09
N ALA A 101 -7.47 8.90 27.57
CA ALA A 101 -7.28 10.15 28.31
C ALA A 101 -8.58 10.92 28.61
N SER A 102 -9.72 10.50 28.04
CA SER A 102 -11.01 11.21 28.15
C SER A 102 -12.03 10.53 29.09
N ASN A 103 -11.58 9.63 29.98
CA ASN A 103 -12.42 8.90 30.95
C ASN A 103 -11.98 9.17 32.39
#